data_AF-A0A067DMZ5-F1
#
_entry.id   AF-A0A067DMZ5-F1
#
_cell.length_a   1.000
_cell.length_b   1.000
_cell.length_c   1.000
_cell.angle_alpha   90.00
_cell.angle_beta   90.00
_cell.angle_gamma   90.00
#
_symmetry.space_group_name_H-M   'P 1'
#
loop_
_entity.id
_entity.type
_entity.pdbx_description
1 polymer ?
#
loop_
_entity_poly.entity_id
_entity_poly.type
_entity_poly.pdbx_seq_one_letter_code
_entity_poly.pdbx_strand_id
1 'polypeptide(L)'
;MAPAKKGKSKAKSAGSTQSKIKTNDENLPSCIRLVPPSSVSITIHAKPGSKSCSITDVSDEAVGVQIDAPAKDGEANAALLEYMSSVLGVKRRQVSIGSGSKSRDKIVIVEEITPENVLNSLGKASSS
;
A
#
# COMPACT_ATOMS: atom_id res chain seq x y z
N MET A 1 -42.49 -24.48 -23.06
CA MET A 1 -41.23 -23.71 -23.00
C MET A 1 -41.09 -23.14 -21.60
N ALA A 2 -40.07 -23.54 -20.84
CA ALA A 2 -39.88 -23.14 -19.45
C ALA A 2 -39.17 -21.77 -19.34
N PRO A 3 -39.53 -20.90 -18.38
CA PRO A 3 -38.80 -19.67 -18.09
C PRO A 3 -37.65 -19.93 -17.10
N ALA A 4 -36.41 -19.65 -17.50
CA ALA A 4 -35.26 -19.69 -16.59
C ALA A 4 -35.06 -18.32 -15.91
N LYS A 5 -35.53 -18.21 -14.66
CA LYS A 5 -35.00 -17.26 -13.68
C LYS A 5 -33.57 -17.70 -13.28
N LYS A 6 -32.60 -16.78 -13.37
CA LYS A 6 -31.41 -16.74 -12.49
C LYS A 6 -31.46 -15.38 -11.77
N GLY A 7 -31.44 -15.22 -10.46
CA GLY A 7 -31.01 -16.13 -9.40
C GLY A 7 -29.69 -15.67 -8.78
N LYS A 8 -29.80 -14.75 -7.80
CA LYS A 8 -29.01 -14.63 -6.55
C LYS A 8 -27.49 -14.33 -6.59
N SER A 9 -27.18 -13.18 -5.96
CA SER A 9 -26.36 -13.05 -4.74
C SER A 9 -24.82 -13.03 -4.77
N LYS A 10 -24.34 -12.06 -3.99
CA LYS A 10 -23.25 -12.13 -2.99
C LYS A 10 -21.86 -11.66 -3.43
N ALA A 11 -21.52 -10.48 -2.90
CA ALA A 11 -20.17 -10.08 -2.55
C ALA A 11 -19.39 -11.25 -1.95
N LYS A 12 -18.18 -11.45 -2.48
CA LYS A 12 -17.17 -12.30 -1.87
C LYS A 12 -15.82 -11.65 -2.11
N SER A 13 -15.49 -10.67 -1.27
CA SER A 13 -14.09 -10.38 -0.93
C SER A 13 -13.57 -11.64 -0.25
N ALA A 14 -12.96 -12.50 -1.06
CA ALA A 14 -12.23 -13.66 -0.61
C ALA A 14 -10.79 -13.21 -0.37
N GLY A 15 -10.36 -13.25 0.89
CA GLY A 15 -8.99 -12.89 1.23
C GLY A 15 -8.61 -12.97 2.71
N SER A 16 -9.45 -13.49 3.61
CA SER A 16 -8.98 -13.90 4.94
C SER A 16 -8.32 -15.28 4.81
N THR A 17 -6.98 -15.35 4.78
CA THR A 17 -6.22 -16.57 5.11
C THR A 17 -4.82 -16.19 5.60
N GLN A 18 -4.73 -16.13 6.94
CA GLN A 18 -3.68 -16.70 7.77
C GLN A 18 -2.28 -16.88 7.13
N SER A 19 -1.30 -16.12 7.64
CA SER A 19 0.02 -16.73 7.87
C SER A 19 0.53 -16.35 9.24
N LYS A 20 0.31 -17.29 10.16
CA LYS A 20 1.00 -17.39 11.44
C LYS A 20 2.42 -17.86 11.12
N ILE A 21 3.40 -16.97 11.21
CA ILE A 21 4.79 -17.34 11.42
C ILE A 21 5.25 -16.61 12.67
N LYS A 22 5.38 -17.38 13.75
CA LYS A 22 6.05 -16.96 14.96
C LYS A 22 7.56 -17.13 14.74
N THR A 23 8.31 -16.03 14.68
CA THR A 23 9.67 -15.96 15.23
C THR A 23 9.99 -14.49 15.52
N ASN A 24 10.51 -14.24 16.72
CA ASN A 24 10.86 -12.94 17.27
C ASN A 24 11.82 -12.16 16.36
N ASP A 25 11.38 -11.03 15.83
CA ASP A 25 12.21 -9.85 15.61
C ASP A 25 11.28 -8.65 15.79
N GLU A 26 11.65 -7.76 16.69
CA GLU A 26 10.78 -6.77 17.32
C GLU A 26 10.31 -5.70 16.33
N ASN A 27 9.01 -5.35 16.41
CA ASN A 27 8.44 -4.06 15.97
C ASN A 27 8.18 -3.81 14.47
N LEU A 28 7.91 -4.81 13.62
CA LEU A 28 7.50 -4.55 12.23
C LEU A 28 6.03 -4.94 11.92
N PRO A 29 5.17 -4.01 11.45
CA PRO A 29 3.80 -4.33 11.04
C PRO A 29 3.79 -5.17 9.76
N SER A 30 2.80 -6.05 9.63
CA SER A 30 2.59 -6.94 8.47
C SER A 30 2.45 -6.21 7.11
N CYS A 31 2.20 -4.90 7.13
CA CYS A 31 2.14 -4.06 5.95
C CYS A 31 3.53 -3.78 5.35
N ILE A 32 4.61 -3.99 6.10
CA ILE A 32 5.99 -3.82 5.64
C ILE A 32 6.68 -5.18 5.62
N ARG A 33 7.18 -5.56 4.44
CA ARG A 33 7.89 -6.83 4.25
C ARG A 33 9.22 -6.58 3.58
N LEU A 34 10.30 -7.01 4.24
CA LEU A 34 11.65 -7.01 3.67
C LEU A 34 11.70 -7.96 2.45
N VAL A 35 12.24 -7.45 1.35
CA VAL A 35 12.52 -8.19 0.12
C VAL A 35 14.05 -8.17 -0.09
N PRO A 36 14.76 -9.28 0.14
CA PRO A 36 16.20 -9.36 -0.12
C PRO A 36 16.53 -9.06 -1.59
N PRO A 37 17.68 -8.41 -1.90
CA PRO A 37 18.84 -8.18 -1.04
C PRO A 37 18.81 -6.88 -0.20
N SER A 38 18.07 -5.84 -0.61
CA SER A 38 18.01 -4.56 0.14
C SER A 38 16.76 -3.75 -0.23
N SER A 39 15.63 -4.42 -0.42
CA SER A 39 14.37 -3.78 -0.80
C SER A 39 13.30 -4.01 0.27
N VAL A 40 12.31 -3.15 0.31
CA VAL A 40 11.17 -3.23 1.24
C VAL A 40 9.90 -3.08 0.44
N SER A 41 8.97 -4.02 0.64
CA SER A 41 7.62 -3.94 0.09
C SER A 41 6.65 -3.41 1.15
N ILE A 42 5.82 -2.46 0.74
CA ILE A 42 4.86 -1.74 1.58
C ILE A 42 3.47 -1.91 0.96
N THR A 43 2.54 -2.43 1.73
CA THR A 43 1.13 -2.55 1.34
C THR A 43 0.42 -1.24 1.62
N ILE A 44 -0.17 -0.64 0.57
CA ILE A 44 -0.78 0.67 0.61
C ILE A 44 -2.21 0.60 0.08
N HIS A 45 -3.14 1.16 0.83
CA HIS A 45 -4.50 1.42 0.39
C HIS A 45 -4.60 2.87 -0.09
N ALA A 46 -4.50 3.04 -1.41
CA ALA A 46 -4.62 4.33 -2.06
C ALA A 46 -6.09 4.74 -2.22
N LYS A 47 -6.42 5.95 -1.76
CA LYS A 47 -7.71 6.63 -1.97
C LYS A 47 -7.50 7.83 -2.93
N PRO A 48 -7.57 7.60 -4.26
CA PRO A 48 -7.40 8.67 -5.25
C PRO A 48 -8.57 9.65 -5.26
N GLY A 49 -8.33 10.88 -5.74
CA GLY A 49 -9.33 11.95 -5.79
C GLY A 49 -9.62 12.60 -4.44
N SER A 50 -8.63 12.62 -3.55
CA SER A 50 -8.70 13.34 -2.27
C SER A 50 -8.40 14.83 -2.46
N LYS A 51 -8.62 15.65 -1.41
CA LYS A 51 -8.30 17.09 -1.48
C LYS A 51 -6.80 17.37 -1.40
N SER A 52 -6.04 16.47 -0.77
CA SER A 52 -4.59 16.55 -0.55
C SER A 52 -3.98 15.14 -0.52
N CYS A 53 -2.66 15.05 -0.79
CA CYS A 53 -1.91 13.80 -0.68
C CYS A 53 -1.33 13.63 0.74
N SER A 54 -1.80 12.65 1.52
CA SER A 54 -1.39 12.45 2.92
C SER A 54 -1.63 11.02 3.40
N ILE A 55 -0.85 10.56 4.38
CA ILE A 55 -1.15 9.30 5.09
C ILE A 55 -2.30 9.54 6.05
N THR A 56 -3.38 8.79 5.90
CA THR A 56 -4.57 8.90 6.78
C THR A 56 -4.62 7.86 7.88
N ASP A 57 -4.03 6.69 7.60
CA ASP A 57 -4.13 5.55 8.51
C ASP A 57 -2.88 4.68 8.32
N VAL A 58 -2.27 4.26 9.42
CA VAL A 58 -1.16 3.29 9.41
C VAL A 58 -1.64 2.10 10.23
N SER A 59 -2.13 1.08 9.55
CA SER A 59 -2.51 -0.19 10.19
C SER A 59 -1.43 -1.24 9.97
N ASP A 60 -1.45 -2.28 10.81
CA ASP A 60 -0.56 -3.43 10.68
C ASP A 60 -0.78 -4.22 9.37
N GLU A 61 -1.94 -4.11 8.73
CA GLU A 61 -2.24 -4.81 7.47
C GLU A 61 -1.93 -3.97 6.23
N ALA A 62 -2.23 -2.66 6.25
CA ALA A 62 -1.99 -1.75 5.13
C ALA A 62 -1.90 -0.29 5.59
N VAL A 63 -1.17 0.53 4.83
CA VAL A 63 -1.07 1.98 5.03
C VAL A 63 -2.12 2.68 4.15
N GLY A 64 -3.07 3.37 4.77
CA GLY A 64 -4.04 4.20 4.08
C GLY A 64 -3.43 5.52 3.64
N VAL A 65 -3.37 5.74 2.32
CA VAL A 65 -2.84 6.97 1.72
C VAL A 65 -3.91 7.64 0.87
N GLN A 66 -4.17 8.90 1.15
CA GLN A 66 -4.96 9.78 0.30
C GLN A 66 -4.06 10.37 -0.78
N ILE A 67 -4.58 10.42 -2.00
CA ILE A 67 -3.88 10.98 -3.15
C ILE A 67 -4.80 12.03 -3.76
N ASP A 68 -4.29 13.23 -3.94
CA ASP A 68 -4.97 14.36 -4.56
C ASP A 68 -5.20 14.16 -6.07
N ALA A 69 -4.29 13.45 -6.72
CA ALA A 69 -4.42 13.09 -8.12
C ALA A 69 -5.63 12.15 -8.38
N PRO A 70 -6.31 12.32 -9.53
CA PRO A 70 -7.43 11.48 -9.92
C PRO A 70 -6.98 10.06 -10.28
N ALA A 71 -7.91 9.11 -10.24
CA ALA A 71 -7.71 7.72 -10.69
C ALA A 71 -7.63 7.56 -12.23
N LYS A 72 -7.22 8.61 -12.96
CA LYS A 72 -7.08 8.61 -14.43
C LYS A 72 -5.63 8.31 -14.81
N ASP A 73 -5.44 7.47 -15.83
CA ASP A 73 -4.19 7.19 -16.56
C ASP A 73 -2.87 7.23 -15.77
N GLY A 74 -2.86 6.70 -14.54
CA GLY A 74 -1.65 6.59 -13.74
C GLY A 74 -1.19 7.87 -13.03
N GLU A 75 -1.97 8.96 -13.05
CA GLU A 75 -1.66 10.18 -12.28
C GLU A 75 -1.60 9.89 -10.77
N ALA A 76 -2.56 9.13 -10.24
CA ALA A 76 -2.52 8.67 -8.85
C ALA A 76 -1.26 7.83 -8.53
N ASN A 77 -0.76 7.04 -9.49
CA ASN A 77 0.46 6.26 -9.28
C ASN A 77 1.68 7.17 -9.22
N ALA A 78 1.76 8.16 -10.11
CA ALA A 78 2.83 9.14 -10.12
C ALA A 78 2.86 9.96 -8.82
N ALA A 79 1.70 10.45 -8.37
CA ALA A 79 1.57 11.19 -7.12
C ALA A 79 1.91 10.33 -5.90
N LEU A 80 1.48 9.06 -5.87
CA LEU A 80 1.85 8.14 -4.79
C LEU A 80 3.36 7.92 -4.71
N LEU A 81 4.01 7.67 -5.85
CA LEU A 81 5.46 7.46 -5.90
C LEU A 81 6.22 8.71 -5.45
N GLU A 82 5.74 9.89 -5.84
CA GLU A 82 6.30 11.17 -5.44
C GLU A 82 6.17 11.40 -3.94
N TYR A 83 4.97 11.20 -3.42
CA TYR A 83 4.68 11.34 -2.00
C TYR A 83 5.50 10.37 -1.15
N MET A 84 5.55 9.09 -1.54
CA MET A 84 6.37 8.08 -0.89
C MET A 84 7.85 8.45 -0.89
N SER A 85 8.36 8.94 -2.02
CA SER A 85 9.76 9.38 -2.12
C SER A 85 10.07 10.54 -1.18
N SER A 86 9.13 11.48 -1.03
CA SER A 86 9.26 12.62 -0.11
C SER A 86 9.15 12.21 1.36
N VAL A 87 8.24 11.31 1.71
CA VAL A 87 8.05 10.82 3.09
C VAL A 87 9.25 10.00 3.56
N LEU A 88 9.76 9.12 2.69
CA LEU A 88 10.86 8.22 3.00
C LEU A 88 12.24 8.88 2.80
N GLY A 89 12.31 10.03 2.13
CA GLY A 89 13.56 10.71 1.78
C GLY A 89 14.43 9.96 0.78
N VAL A 90 13.81 9.13 -0.07
CA VAL A 90 14.49 8.28 -1.06
C VAL A 90 14.35 8.85 -2.48
N LYS A 91 15.18 8.38 -3.41
CA LYS A 91 15.09 8.81 -4.81
C LYS A 91 13.83 8.22 -5.44
N ARG A 92 13.16 8.97 -6.33
CA ARG A 92 12.00 8.47 -7.10
C ARG A 92 12.28 7.14 -7.82
N ARG A 93 13.51 6.91 -8.29
CA ARG A 93 13.92 5.65 -8.93
C ARG A 93 13.92 4.44 -7.98
N GLN A 94 14.15 4.66 -6.69
CA GLN A 94 14.14 3.62 -5.67
C GLN A 94 12.71 3.21 -5.30
N VAL A 95 11.70 4.04 -5.58
CA VAL A 95 10.29 3.75 -5.29
C VAL A 95 9.61 3.26 -6.57
N SER A 96 8.98 2.08 -6.52
CA SER A 96 8.28 1.48 -7.65
C SER A 96 7.01 0.78 -7.18
N ILE A 97 6.00 0.68 -8.04
CA ILE A 97 4.81 -0.12 -7.75
C ILE A 97 5.07 -1.54 -8.22
N GLY A 98 5.20 -2.49 -7.29
CA GLY A 98 5.37 -3.90 -7.59
C GLY A 98 4.07 -4.58 -8.00
N SER A 99 2.93 -4.20 -7.38
CA SER A 99 1.62 -4.74 -7.72
C SER A 99 0.49 -3.77 -7.39
N GLY A 100 -0.69 -3.99 -7.97
CA GLY A 100 -1.88 -3.18 -7.68
C GLY A 100 -1.94 -1.85 -8.43
N SER A 101 -1.20 -1.67 -9.53
CA SER A 101 -1.17 -0.42 -10.31
C SER A 101 -2.57 0.03 -10.80
N LYS A 102 -3.51 -0.93 -10.96
CA LYS A 102 -4.92 -0.69 -11.33
C LYS A 102 -5.92 -0.87 -10.17
N SER A 103 -5.45 -1.23 -8.99
CA SER A 103 -6.25 -1.46 -7.79
C SER A 103 -6.06 -0.35 -6.77
N ARG A 104 -7.00 -0.26 -5.82
CA ARG A 104 -6.87 0.58 -4.62
C ARG A 104 -5.78 0.06 -3.68
N ASP A 105 -5.63 -1.27 -3.63
CA ASP A 105 -4.60 -1.95 -2.87
C ASP A 105 -3.36 -2.07 -3.75
N LYS A 106 -2.28 -1.41 -3.33
CA LYS A 106 -1.02 -1.28 -4.05
C LYS A 106 0.10 -1.84 -3.19
N ILE A 107 1.06 -2.48 -3.84
CA ILE A 107 2.31 -2.89 -3.21
C ILE A 107 3.40 -2.00 -3.78
N VAL A 108 3.93 -1.12 -2.95
CA VAL A 108 5.06 -0.26 -3.30
C VAL A 108 6.34 -0.94 -2.83
N ILE A 109 7.30 -1.09 -3.72
CA ILE A 109 8.63 -1.61 -3.45
C ILE A 109 9.57 -0.43 -3.41
N VAL A 110 10.36 -0.36 -2.35
CA VAL A 110 11.39 0.66 -2.15
C VAL A 110 12.74 -0.04 -2.06
N GLU A 111 13.67 0.34 -2.91
CA GLU A 111 15.03 -0.19 -2.93
C GLU A 111 15.97 0.64 -2.04
N GLU A 112 17.04 0.00 -1.55
CA GLU A 112 18.09 0.62 -0.73
C GLU A 112 17.57 1.27 0.57
N ILE A 113 16.55 0.69 1.19
CA ILE A 113 15.98 1.17 2.44
C ILE A 113 15.79 0.03 3.44
N THR A 114 15.96 0.34 4.72
CA THR A 114 15.67 -0.60 5.81
C THR A 114 14.21 -0.49 6.24
N PRO A 115 13.59 -1.60 6.68
CA PRO A 115 12.20 -1.59 7.13
C PRO A 115 11.99 -0.70 8.36
N GLU A 116 13.01 -0.58 9.23
CA GLU A 116 13.01 0.34 10.37
C GLU A 116 12.93 1.81 9.94
N ASN A 117 13.64 2.19 8.87
CA ASN A 117 13.57 3.55 8.34
C ASN A 117 12.20 3.86 7.74
N VAL A 118 11.59 2.88 7.07
CA VAL A 118 10.22 2.98 6.55
C VAL A 118 9.24 3.22 7.70
N LEU A 119 9.30 2.40 8.76
CA LEU A 119 8.46 2.57 9.94
C LEU A 119 8.57 3.95 10.57
N ASN A 120 9.81 4.39 10.80
CA ASN A 120 10.08 5.69 11.41
C ASN A 120 9.49 6.82 10.54
N SER A 121 9.67 6.73 9.23
CA SER A 121 9.13 7.71 8.26
C SER A 121 7.61 7.71 8.21
N LEU A 122 6.98 6.52 8.21
CA LEU A 122 5.52 6.38 8.22
C LEU A 122 4.92 6.90 9.52
N GLY A 123 5.51 6.59 10.68
CA GLY A 123 5.05 7.08 11.99
C GLY A 123 5.18 8.60 12.14
N LYS A 124 6.20 9.20 11.54
CA LYS A 124 6.33 10.67 11.42
C LYS A 124 5.22 11.24 10.54
N ALA A 125 5.00 10.65 9.37
CA ALA A 125 4.03 11.14 8.40
C ALA A 125 2.56 10.95 8.84
N SER A 126 2.25 9.97 9.70
CA SER A 126 0.90 9.80 10.27
C SER A 126 0.61 10.73 11.45
N SER A 127 1.65 11.26 12.10
CA SER A 127 1.52 12.16 13.26
C SER A 127 1.65 13.64 12.89
N SER A 128 1.85 13.95 11.61
CA SER A 128 2.07 15.31 11.09
C SER A 128 0.84 15.90 10.41
#